data_AF-A0A7J6V7M1-F1
#
_entry.id   AF-A0A7J6V7M1-F1
#
_cell.length_a   1.000
_cell.length_b   1.000
_cell.length_c   1.000
_cell.angle_alpha   90.00
_cell.angle_beta   90.00
_cell.angle_gamma   90.00
#
_symmetry.space_group_name_H-M   'P 1'
#
loop_
_entity.id
_entity.type
_entity.pdbx_description
1 polymer ?
#
loop_
_entity_poly.entity_id
_entity_poly.type
_entity_poly.pdbx_seq_one_letter_code
_entity_poly.pdbx_strand_id
1 'polypeptide(L)' 'VTFVEALDQLMPGFDPEIGKLAQRILINPRKIDYHTGVFASTITPAKDGKPVSIELIDAKTKELKDTLEVKFQ' A
#
# COMPACT_ATOMS: atom_id res chain seq x y z
N VAL A 1 -5.86 -7.67 -2.28
CA VAL A 1 -4.71 -6.97 -2.91
C VAL A 1 -4.40 -5.79 -2.02
N THR A 2 -3.13 -5.54 -1.73
CA THR A 2 -2.69 -4.42 -0.88
C THR A 2 -1.78 -3.51 -1.70
N PHE A 3 -2.05 -2.21 -1.68
CA PHE A 3 -1.25 -1.18 -2.34
C PHE A 3 -0.40 -0.41 -1.34
N VAL A 4 0.85 -0.11 -1.71
CA VAL A 4 1.77 0.71 -0.91
C VAL A 4 2.21 1.87 -1.79
N GLU A 5 1.95 3.09 -1.35
CA GLU A 5 2.16 4.34 -2.10
C GLU A 5 2.97 5.33 -1.27
N ALA A 6 3.97 5.95 -1.92
CA ALA A 6 4.87 6.89 -1.27
C ALA A 6 4.24 8.27 -1.08
N LEU A 7 3.34 8.66 -1.98
CA LEU A 7 2.65 9.95 -1.92
C LEU A 7 1.48 9.92 -0.92
N ASP A 8 1.07 11.10 -0.45
CA ASP A 8 0.10 11.24 0.65
C ASP A 8 -1.31 10.73 0.29
N GLN A 9 -1.65 10.72 -1.00
CA GLN A 9 -2.96 10.33 -1.52
C GLN A 9 -2.82 9.30 -2.64
N LEU A 10 -3.87 8.49 -2.81
CA LEU A 10 -4.00 7.62 -3.97
C LEU A 10 -4.23 8.47 -5.23
N MET A 11 -3.57 8.09 -6.33
CA MET A 11 -3.73 8.73 -7.65
C MET A 11 -3.50 10.26 -7.64
N PRO A 12 -2.36 10.78 -7.13
CA PRO A 12 -2.14 12.21 -6.91
C PRO A 12 -2.06 13.05 -8.19
N GLY A 13 -1.85 12.41 -9.35
CA GLY A 13 -1.81 13.06 -10.66
C GLY A 13 -3.15 13.08 -11.40
N PHE A 14 -4.21 12.50 -10.83
CA PHE A 14 -5.52 12.52 -11.46
C PHE A 14 -6.21 13.86 -11.20
N ASP A 15 -6.96 14.34 -12.20
CA ASP A 15 -7.97 15.35 -11.95
C ASP A 15 -8.92 14.87 -10.85
N PRO A 16 -9.32 15.72 -9.88
CA PRO A 16 -10.13 15.29 -8.74
C PRO A 16 -11.44 14.59 -9.11
N GLU A 17 -12.12 15.02 -10.17
CA GLU A 17 -13.39 14.41 -10.59
C GLU A 17 -13.15 13.06 -11.29
N ILE A 18 -12.08 12.96 -12.07
CA ILE A 18 -11.65 11.67 -12.66
C ILE A 18 -11.22 10.70 -11.55
N GLY A 19 -10.48 11.17 -10.55
CA GLY A 19 -10.05 10.40 -9.39
C GLY A 19 -11.23 9.84 -8.59
N LYS A 20 -12.27 10.66 -8.33
CA LYS A 20 -13.51 10.20 -7.69
C LYS A 20 -14.22 9.13 -8.50
N LEU A 21 -14.33 9.31 -9.82
CA LEU A 21 -14.97 8.33 -10.69
C LEU A 21 -14.20 7.01 -10.71
N ALA A 22 -12.87 7.06 -10.86
CA ALA A 22 -12.00 5.89 -10.81
C ALA A 22 -12.09 5.18 -9.45
N GLN A 23 -12.06 5.93 -8.35
CA GLN A 23 -12.23 5.38 -7.01
C GLN A 23 -13.57 4.65 -6.89
N ARG A 24 -14.68 5.25 -7.35
CA ARG A 24 -16.01 4.65 -7.28
C ARG A 24 -16.15 3.39 -8.13
N ILE A 25 -15.59 3.38 -9.34
CA ILE A 25 -15.80 2.29 -10.31
C ILE A 25 -14.78 1.16 -10.13
N LEU A 26 -13.51 1.49 -9.88
CA LEU A 26 -12.41 0.53 -9.91
C LEU A 26 -11.95 0.11 -8.52
N ILE A 27 -12.00 1.01 -7.53
CA ILE A 27 -11.41 0.75 -6.21
C ILE A 27 -12.48 0.30 -5.21
N ASN A 28 -13.49 1.14 -4.94
CA ASN A 28 -14.51 0.89 -3.92
C ASN A 28 -15.26 -0.45 -4.02
N PRO A 29 -15.61 -0.97 -5.22
CA PRO A 29 -16.28 -2.26 -5.33
C PRO A 29 -15.37 -3.44 -4.98
N ARG A 30 -14.07 -3.21 -4.85
CA ARG A 30 -13.07 -4.23 -4.52
C ARG A 30 -12.62 -4.06 -3.08
N LYS A 31 -12.32 -5.18 -2.42
CA LYS A 31 -11.64 -5.17 -1.12
C LYS A 31 -10.15 -4.93 -1.32
N ILE A 32 -9.79 -3.72 -1.70
CA ILE A 32 -8.40 -3.26 -1.82
C ILE A 32 -8.02 -2.57 -0.51
N ASP A 33 -6.97 -3.09 0.10
CA ASP A 33 -6.31 -2.46 1.23
C ASP A 33 -5.17 -1.57 0.71
N TYR A 34 -4.87 -0.46 1.38
CA TYR A 34 -3.83 0.44 0.90
C TYR A 34 -3.19 1.27 2.02
N HIS A 35 -1.91 1.60 1.83
CA HIS A 35 -1.12 2.44 2.70
C HIS A 35 -0.48 3.55 1.88
N THR A 36 -0.80 4.81 2.18
CA THR A 36 -0.20 5.99 1.54
C THR A 36 0.81 6.67 2.45
N GLY A 37 1.68 7.50 1.88
CA GLY A 37 2.72 8.20 2.62
C GLY A 37 3.80 7.26 3.19
N VAL A 38 4.05 6.12 2.57
CA VAL A 38 5.01 5.11 3.06
C VAL A 38 5.86 4.49 1.95
N PHE A 39 7.07 4.06 2.28
CA PHE A 39 7.87 3.17 1.42
C PHE A 39 7.89 1.76 1.99
N ALA A 40 7.80 0.75 1.12
CA ALA A 40 8.21 -0.60 1.47
C ALA A 40 9.75 -0.66 1.49
N SER A 41 10.36 -0.54 2.67
CA SER A 41 11.81 -0.44 2.82
C SER A 41 12.51 -1.79 2.76
N THR A 42 11.92 -2.79 3.42
CA THR A 42 12.50 -4.13 3.55
C THR A 42 11.44 -5.16 3.24
N ILE A 43 11.75 -6.09 2.33
CA ILE A 43 10.86 -7.21 1.98
C ILE A 43 11.57 -8.50 2.37
N THR A 44 11.03 -9.18 3.38
CA THR A 44 11.47 -10.52 3.78
C THR A 44 10.60 -11.54 3.04
N PRO A 45 11.16 -12.34 2.13
CA PRO A 45 10.39 -13.32 1.38
C PRO A 45 9.86 -14.42 2.31
N ALA A 46 8.75 -15.04 1.91
CA ALA A 46 8.20 -16.18 2.62
C ALA A 46 9.22 -17.33 2.63
N LYS A 47 9.43 -17.89 3.82
CA LYS A 47 10.31 -19.04 4.04
C LYS A 47 9.76 -19.89 5.17
N ASP A 48 9.89 -21.21 5.05
CA ASP A 48 9.52 -22.18 6.09
C ASP A 48 8.06 -22.03 6.60
N GLY A 49 7.12 -21.77 5.69
CA GLY A 49 5.69 -21.62 6.01
C GLY A 49 5.30 -20.26 6.64
N LYS A 50 6.24 -19.33 6.80
CA LYS A 50 5.97 -17.96 7.26
C LYS A 50 5.50 -17.05 6.12
N PRO A 51 4.64 -16.06 6.39
CA PRO A 51 4.23 -15.08 5.38
C PRO A 51 5.40 -14.22 4.91
N VAL A 52 5.22 -13.54 3.78
CA VAL A 52 6.10 -12.42 3.39
C VAL A 52 5.92 -11.32 4.42
N SER A 53 7.01 -10.75 4.91
CA SER A 53 6.98 -9.60 5.82
C SER A 53 7.53 -8.37 5.11
N ILE A 54 6.82 -7.24 5.21
CA ILE A 54 7.19 -5.99 4.54
C ILE A 54 7.23 -4.89 5.58
N GLU A 55 8.41 -4.30 5.80
CA GLU A 55 8.55 -3.11 6.62
C GLU A 55 8.10 -1.88 5.82
N LEU A 56 7.20 -1.10 6.43
CA LEU A 56 6.74 0.17 5.92
C LEU A 56 7.38 1.30 6.73
N ILE A 57 8.13 2.16 6.05
CA ILE A 57 8.68 3.39 6.66
C ILE A 57 7.87 4.60 6.22
N ASP A 58 7.76 5.60 7.08
CA ASP A 58 7.18 6.88 6.69
C ASP A 58 7.96 7.51 5.53
N ALA A 59 7.24 7.98 4.52
CA ALA A 59 7.89 8.47 3.30
C ALA A 59 8.72 9.74 3.54
N LYS A 60 8.37 10.54 4.55
CA LYS A 60 9.02 11.82 4.87
C LYS A 60 10.12 11.61 5.90
N THR A 61 9.81 10.96 7.03
CA THR A 61 10.76 10.82 8.15
C THR A 61 11.70 9.63 8.02
N LYS A 62 11.35 8.64 7.20
CA LYS A 62 12.05 7.35 7.04
C LYS A 62 12.04 6.47 8.29
N GLU A 63 11.28 6.84 9.31
CA GLU A 63 11.11 6.02 10.51
C GLU A 63 10.19 4.83 10.22
N LEU A 64 10.45 3.69 10.88
CA LEU A 64 9.59 2.52 10.79
C LEU A 64 8.18 2.89 11.30
N LYS A 65 7.19 2.66 10.45
CA LYS A 65 5.80 2.99 10.71
C LYS A 65 4.97 1.74 10.99
N ASP A 66 5.18 0.68 10.22
CA ASP A 66 4.43 -0.57 10.36
C ASP A 66 5.16 -1.76 9.71
N THR A 67 4.68 -2.98 9.97
CA THR A 67 5.13 -4.21 9.32
C THR A 67 3.93 -5.01 8.82
N LEU A 68 3.84 -5.20 7.51
CA LEU A 68 2.77 -5.97 6.88
C LEU A 68 3.16 -7.44 6.70
N GLU A 69 2.27 -8.34 7.10
CA GLU A 69 2.36 -9.77 6.77
C GLU A 69 1.42 -10.12 5.61
N VAL A 70 1.99 -10.59 4.51
CA VAL A 70 1.24 -11.01 3.31
C VAL A 70 1.32 -12.52 3.17
N LYS A 71 0.16 -13.17 3.26
CA LYS A 71 0.01 -14.61 3.02
C LYS A 71 -0.32 -14.87 1.56
N PHE A 72 0.26 -15.92 1.00
CA PHE A 72 -0.24 -16.49 -0.24
C PHE A 72 -1.56 -17.21 0.07
N GLN A 73 -2.66 -16.75 -0.53
CA GLN A 73 -3.95 -17.43 -0.50
C GLN A 73 -4.05 -18.42 -1.66
#